data_AF-A0A9D2B6B8-F1
#
_entry.id   AF-A0A9D2B6B8-F1
#
_cell.length_a   1.000
_cell.length_b   1.000
_cell.length_c   1.000
_cell.angle_alpha   90.00
_cell.angle_beta   90.00
_cell.angle_gamma   90.00
#
_symmetry.space_group_name_H-M   'P 1'
#
loop_
_entity.id
_entity.type
_entity.pdbx_description
1 polymer ?
#
loop_
_entity_poly.entity_id
_entity_poly.type
_entity_poly.pdbx_seq_one_letter_code
_entity_poly.pdbx_strand_id
1 'polypeptide(L)'
;MYRRLMEHLATAVLLLDDRLGLSWMNPAAEALFAVSLGRVQGHHLTSLVASDDGMGAVLAKAHRDLHPFTQREVRLTLPGGAVVTVDYTVTPLSASELLVEMEPRDRLLRISREESLLNHQEVIKVLSRGLAHEVKNPLGGIRGAAQLLERDLDDPGLQEFTRVIVEEADRLRDLVDRMLGPSQRLNTEPLNVHKVLERVRTL
;
A
#
# COMPACT_ATOMS: atom_id res chain seq x y z
N MET A 1 5.63 23.55 -12.40
CA MET A 1 4.18 23.47 -12.69
C MET A 1 3.83 22.22 -13.49
N TYR A 2 4.43 22.01 -14.67
CA TYR A 2 4.16 20.85 -15.53
C TYR A 2 4.41 19.48 -14.87
N ARG A 3 5.46 19.35 -14.05
CA ARG A 3 5.74 18.11 -13.30
C ARG A 3 4.60 17.68 -12.35
N ARG A 4 4.01 18.63 -11.60
CA ARG A 4 2.88 18.35 -10.71
C ARG A 4 1.66 17.86 -11.48
N LEU A 5 1.39 18.41 -12.67
CA LEU A 5 0.28 17.95 -13.50
C LEU A 5 0.49 16.50 -13.92
N MET A 6 1.70 16.16 -14.39
CA MET A 6 2.04 14.80 -14.81
C MET A 6 2.00 13.78 -13.66
N GLU A 7 2.37 14.19 -12.45
CA GLU A 7 2.28 13.36 -11.23
C GLU A 7 0.84 13.01 -10.84
N HIS A 8 -0.15 13.79 -11.29
CA HIS A 8 -1.58 13.55 -11.01
C HIS A 8 -2.36 12.96 -12.17
N LEU A 9 -1.72 12.66 -13.31
CA LEU A 9 -2.40 11.99 -14.42
C LEU A 9 -2.72 10.53 -14.07
N ALA A 10 -3.90 10.08 -14.50
CA ALA A 10 -4.32 8.68 -14.37
C ALA A 10 -3.65 7.77 -15.43
N THR A 11 -3.26 8.35 -16.56
CA THR A 11 -2.50 7.66 -17.62
C THR A 11 -1.07 7.43 -17.13
N ALA A 12 -0.52 6.24 -17.40
CA ALA A 12 0.88 5.96 -17.13
C ALA A 12 1.74 6.68 -18.16
N VAL A 13 2.66 7.53 -17.70
CA VAL A 13 3.53 8.33 -18.55
C VAL A 13 4.97 8.04 -18.19
N LEU A 14 5.78 7.74 -19.20
CA LEU A 14 7.22 7.49 -19.10
C LEU A 14 7.99 8.41 -20.05
N LEU A 15 9.20 8.77 -19.65
CA LEU A 15 10.18 9.43 -20.51
C LEU A 15 11.35 8.48 -20.72
N LEU A 16 11.75 8.29 -21.97
CA LEU A 16 12.92 7.52 -22.36
C LEU A 16 13.99 8.44 -22.96
N ASP A 17 15.25 8.12 -22.70
CA ASP A 17 16.41 8.75 -23.33
C ASP A 17 16.72 8.19 -24.74
N ASP A 18 17.82 8.63 -25.34
CA ASP A 18 18.29 8.26 -26.68
C ASP A 18 18.69 6.78 -26.79
N ARG A 19 18.93 6.13 -25.65
CA ARG A 19 19.23 4.70 -25.55
C ARG A 19 18.00 3.88 -25.13
N LEU A 20 16.81 4.48 -25.17
CA LEU A 20 15.56 3.90 -24.69
C LEU A 20 15.58 3.51 -23.20
N GLY A 21 16.51 4.11 -22.45
CA GLY A 21 16.63 4.02 -21.01
C GLY A 21 15.57 4.88 -20.33
N LEU A 22 14.99 4.37 -19.25
CA LEU A 22 13.97 5.09 -18.51
C LEU A 22 14.57 6.27 -17.72
N SER A 23 14.27 7.50 -18.13
CA SER A 23 14.75 8.71 -17.45
C SER A 23 13.73 9.24 -16.43
N TRP A 24 12.44 9.01 -16.66
CA TRP A 24 11.38 9.43 -15.75
C TRP A 24 10.11 8.58 -15.91
N MET A 25 9.31 8.48 -14.84
CA MET A 25 7.95 7.95 -14.89
C MET A 25 7.06 8.63 -13.86
N ASN A 26 5.76 8.73 -14.13
CA ASN A 26 4.78 9.27 -13.18
C ASN A 26 4.28 8.18 -12.20
N PRO A 27 3.58 8.56 -11.11
CA PRO A 27 3.04 7.58 -10.16
C PRO A 27 2.10 6.55 -10.78
N ALA A 28 1.34 6.90 -11.84
CA ALA A 28 0.48 5.96 -12.54
C ALA A 28 1.29 4.88 -13.30
N ALA A 29 2.45 5.24 -13.85
CA ALA A 29 3.39 4.29 -14.45
C ALA A 29 4.07 3.42 -13.39
N GLU A 30 4.52 3.99 -12.26
CA GLU A 30 5.05 3.20 -11.14
C GLU A 30 4.04 2.13 -10.68
N ALA A 31 2.77 2.53 -10.55
CA ALA A 31 1.68 1.62 -10.21
C ALA A 31 1.39 0.58 -11.30
N LEU A 32 1.48 0.95 -12.59
CA LEU A 32 1.27 0.02 -13.70
C LEU A 32 2.34 -1.08 -13.73
N PHE A 33 3.62 -0.72 -13.53
CA PHE A 33 4.74 -1.66 -13.59
C PHE A 33 5.05 -2.33 -12.24
N ALA A 34 4.40 -1.89 -11.15
CA ALA A 34 4.67 -2.31 -9.78
C ALA A 34 6.15 -2.14 -9.37
N VAL A 35 6.78 -1.05 -9.82
CA VAL A 35 8.17 -0.68 -9.50
C VAL A 35 8.28 0.81 -9.26
N SER A 36 9.25 1.24 -8.45
CA SER A 36 9.58 2.65 -8.28
C SER A 36 10.62 3.10 -9.30
N LEU A 37 10.52 4.36 -9.74
CA LEU A 37 11.49 4.98 -10.66
C LEU A 37 12.93 4.81 -10.16
N GLY A 38 13.17 5.06 -8.86
CA GLY A 38 14.52 4.95 -8.28
C GLY A 38 15.17 3.57 -8.41
N ARG A 39 14.39 2.51 -8.61
CA ARG A 39 14.90 1.14 -8.82
C ARG A 39 15.26 0.86 -10.27
N VAL A 40 14.56 1.50 -11.22
CA VAL A 40 14.61 1.14 -12.65
C VAL A 40 15.10 2.28 -13.55
N GLN A 41 15.47 3.42 -12.96
CA GLN A 41 16.06 4.54 -13.69
C GLN A 41 17.30 4.09 -14.48
N GLY A 42 17.40 4.52 -15.73
CA GLY A 42 18.46 4.16 -16.66
C GLY A 42 18.38 2.75 -17.24
N HIS A 43 17.46 1.89 -16.75
CA HIS A 43 17.24 0.59 -17.36
C HIS A 43 16.44 0.74 -18.65
N HIS A 44 16.78 -0.07 -19.65
CA HIS A 44 16.06 -0.09 -20.92
C HIS A 44 14.62 -0.57 -20.70
N LEU A 45 13.63 0.09 -21.31
CA LEU A 45 12.21 -0.23 -21.05
C LEU A 45 11.89 -1.71 -21.35
N THR A 46 12.43 -2.26 -22.44
CA THR A 46 12.23 -3.69 -22.81
C THR A 46 12.99 -4.68 -21.92
N SER A 47 13.85 -4.21 -21.02
CA SER A 47 14.44 -5.08 -19.97
C SER A 47 13.54 -5.16 -18.75
N LEU A 48 12.68 -4.15 -18.55
CA LEU A 48 11.71 -4.11 -17.46
C LEU A 48 10.46 -4.92 -17.78
N VAL A 49 9.98 -4.84 -19.02
CA VAL A 49 8.79 -5.56 -19.48
C VAL A 49 9.07 -6.33 -20.76
N ALA A 50 8.53 -7.54 -20.84
CA ALA A 50 8.46 -8.28 -22.09
C ALA A 50 7.12 -7.99 -22.77
N SER A 51 7.13 -7.73 -24.07
CA SER A 51 5.93 -7.47 -24.86
C SER A 51 5.82 -8.43 -26.03
N ASP A 52 4.58 -8.71 -26.47
CA ASP A 52 4.31 -9.63 -27.59
C ASP A 52 4.24 -8.94 -28.96
N ASP A 53 4.37 -7.62 -29.00
CA ASP A 53 4.29 -6.78 -30.21
C ASP A 53 5.66 -6.37 -30.79
N GLY A 54 6.75 -6.75 -30.13
CA GLY A 54 8.09 -6.29 -30.52
C GLY A 54 8.34 -4.80 -30.21
N MET A 55 7.86 -4.31 -29.06
CA MET A 55 7.96 -2.92 -28.59
C MET A 55 9.31 -2.25 -28.83
N GLY A 56 10.44 -2.96 -28.67
CA GLY A 56 11.76 -2.39 -28.94
C GLY A 56 11.92 -1.86 -30.36
N ALA A 57 11.37 -2.56 -31.36
CA ALA A 57 11.38 -2.12 -32.75
C ALA A 57 10.47 -0.91 -32.98
N VAL A 58 9.32 -0.86 -32.31
CA VAL A 58 8.38 0.28 -32.35
C VAL A 58 9.01 1.53 -31.77
N LEU A 59 9.62 1.43 -30.59
CA LEU A 59 10.35 2.53 -29.95
C LEU A 59 11.49 3.05 -30.82
N ALA A 60 12.32 2.13 -31.34
CA ALA A 60 13.44 2.49 -32.21
C ALA A 60 12.97 3.13 -33.53
N LYS A 61 11.82 2.71 -34.06
CA LYS A 61 11.22 3.31 -35.26
C LYS A 61 10.67 4.71 -34.97
N ALA A 62 9.92 4.89 -33.88
CA ALA A 62 9.41 6.20 -33.44
C ALA A 62 10.54 7.22 -33.28
N HIS A 63 11.66 6.76 -32.71
CA HIS A 63 12.85 7.58 -32.55
C HIS A 63 13.50 7.99 -33.88
N ARG A 64 13.70 7.03 -34.79
CA ARG A 64 14.34 7.28 -36.10
C ARG A 64 13.48 8.14 -37.02
N ASP A 65 12.18 7.85 -37.08
CA ASP A 65 11.27 8.47 -38.03
C ASP A 65 10.72 9.82 -37.50
N LEU A 66 11.01 10.14 -36.22
CA LEU A 66 10.47 11.31 -35.49
C LEU A 66 8.95 11.43 -35.64
N HIS A 67 8.26 10.28 -35.65
CA HIS A 67 6.82 10.20 -35.82
C HIS A 67 6.18 9.43 -34.67
N PRO A 68 5.00 9.85 -34.17
CA PRO A 68 4.28 9.10 -33.15
C PRO A 68 3.78 7.75 -33.65
N PHE A 69 3.82 6.73 -32.80
CA PHE A 69 3.25 5.42 -33.08
C PHE A 69 2.35 4.97 -31.93
N THR A 70 1.18 4.44 -32.25
CA THR A 70 0.27 3.85 -31.27
C THR A 70 0.17 2.35 -31.53
N GLN A 71 0.34 1.55 -30.49
CA GLN A 71 0.03 0.13 -30.48
C GLN A 71 -1.16 -0.13 -29.57
N ARG A 72 -1.97 -1.13 -29.94
CA ARG A 72 -3.19 -1.47 -29.23
C ARG A 72 -3.19 -2.92 -28.82
N GLU A 73 -3.84 -3.19 -27.69
CA GLU A 73 -4.06 -4.54 -27.16
C GLU A 73 -2.76 -5.32 -26.92
N VAL A 74 -1.69 -4.63 -26.55
CA VAL A 74 -0.37 -5.23 -26.32
C VAL A 74 -0.33 -5.87 -24.95
N ARG A 75 0.14 -7.12 -24.87
CA ARG A 75 0.32 -7.79 -23.58
C ARG A 75 1.73 -7.58 -23.08
N LEU A 76 1.83 -6.98 -21.89
CA LEU A 76 3.09 -6.77 -21.19
C LEU A 76 3.21 -7.77 -20.04
N THR A 77 4.34 -8.45 -19.97
CA THR A 77 4.74 -9.24 -18.81
C THR A 77 5.62 -8.38 -17.92
N LEU A 78 5.15 -8.13 -16.70
CA LEU A 78 5.80 -7.30 -15.70
C LEU A 78 6.91 -8.08 -14.94
N PRO A 79 7.81 -7.40 -14.20
CA PRO A 79 8.90 -8.05 -13.44
C PRO A 79 8.47 -9.14 -12.45
N GLY A 80 7.20 -9.13 -12.00
CA GLY A 80 6.61 -10.14 -11.13
C GLY A 80 5.89 -11.29 -11.85
N GLY A 81 5.96 -11.36 -13.19
CA GLY A 81 5.27 -12.36 -14.01
C GLY A 81 3.78 -12.06 -14.26
N ALA A 82 3.24 -11.01 -13.66
CA ALA A 82 1.88 -10.54 -13.97
C ALA A 82 1.81 -10.06 -15.43
N VAL A 83 0.69 -10.36 -16.10
CA VAL A 83 0.41 -9.93 -17.47
C VAL A 83 -0.65 -8.85 -17.44
N VAL A 84 -0.41 -7.75 -18.15
CA VAL A 84 -1.36 -6.63 -18.32
C VAL A 84 -1.56 -6.34 -19.79
N THR A 85 -2.78 -6.03 -20.19
CA THR A 85 -3.08 -5.59 -21.57
C THR A 85 -3.15 -4.07 -21.62
N VAL A 86 -2.37 -3.44 -22.50
CA VAL A 86 -2.30 -1.98 -22.62
C VAL A 86 -2.45 -1.53 -24.07
N ASP A 87 -3.02 -0.34 -24.24
CA ASP A 87 -2.75 0.48 -25.41
C ASP A 87 -1.60 1.42 -25.05
N TYR A 88 -0.66 1.65 -25.96
CA TYR A 88 0.41 2.60 -25.73
C TYR A 88 0.70 3.48 -26.94
N THR A 89 1.07 4.72 -26.69
CA THR A 89 1.53 5.67 -27.70
C THR A 89 2.93 6.11 -27.38
N VAL A 90 3.81 6.09 -28.39
CA VAL A 90 5.18 6.58 -28.34
C VAL A 90 5.23 7.85 -29.15
N THR A 91 5.60 8.96 -28.52
CA THR A 91 5.70 10.29 -29.14
C THR A 91 7.12 10.82 -28.96
N PRO A 92 7.88 11.06 -30.04
CA PRO A 92 9.18 11.71 -29.93
C PRO A 92 9.01 13.16 -29.51
N LEU A 93 9.64 13.55 -28.39
CA LEU A 93 9.65 14.93 -27.91
C LEU A 93 10.81 15.72 -28.50
N SER A 94 11.92 15.04 -28.75
CA SER A 94 13.14 15.59 -29.34
C SER A 94 13.90 14.49 -30.06
N ALA A 95 15.05 14.83 -30.65
CA ALA A 95 15.94 13.85 -31.28
C ALA A 95 16.57 12.86 -30.30
N SER A 96 16.43 13.07 -28.98
CA SER A 96 17.03 12.26 -27.93
C SER A 96 16.03 11.80 -26.86
N GLU A 97 14.75 12.11 -26.99
CA GLU A 97 13.75 11.80 -25.96
C GLU A 97 12.44 11.29 -26.57
N LEU A 98 11.91 10.24 -25.95
CA LEU A 98 10.60 9.68 -26.28
C LEU A 98 9.66 9.75 -25.08
N LEU A 99 8.47 10.29 -25.29
CA LEU A 99 7.34 10.14 -24.37
C LEU A 99 6.63 8.83 -24.68
N VAL A 100 6.35 8.04 -23.66
CA VAL A 100 5.52 6.85 -23.77
C VAL A 100 4.31 7.00 -22.84
N GLU A 101 3.13 6.94 -23.43
CA GLU A 101 1.86 6.96 -22.70
C GLU A 101 1.24 5.57 -22.77
N MET A 102 0.87 5.00 -21.63
CA MET A 102 0.26 3.68 -21.53
C MET A 102 -1.09 3.76 -20.83
N GLU A 103 -2.10 3.16 -21.45
CA GLU A 103 -3.44 3.00 -20.89
C GLU A 103 -3.75 1.50 -20.73
N PRO A 104 -3.88 1.00 -19.49
CA PRO A 104 -4.29 -0.38 -19.28
C PRO A 104 -5.75 -0.57 -19.69
N ARG A 105 -6.02 -1.54 -20.56
CA ARG A 105 -7.39 -1.90 -20.96
C ARG A 105 -8.15 -2.59 -19.83
N ASP A 106 -7.41 -3.23 -18.92
CA ASP A 106 -7.95 -3.91 -17.75
C ASP A 106 -8.21 -2.95 -16.56
N ARG A 107 -8.29 -1.64 -16.79
CA ARG A 107 -8.42 -0.60 -15.74
C ARG A 107 -9.58 -0.86 -14.78
N LEU A 108 -10.72 -1.32 -15.28
CA LEU A 108 -11.89 -1.67 -14.46
C LEU A 108 -11.61 -2.87 -13.53
N LEU A 109 -10.84 -3.86 -14.01
CA LEU A 109 -10.47 -5.02 -13.21
C LEU A 109 -9.51 -4.64 -12.09
N ARG A 110 -8.58 -3.69 -12.33
CA ARG A 110 -7.70 -3.17 -11.28
C ARG A 110 -8.46 -2.40 -10.22
N ILE A 111 -9.35 -1.49 -10.63
CA ILE A 111 -10.23 -0.73 -9.71
C ILE A 111 -11.09 -1.70 -8.88
N SER A 112 -11.70 -2.69 -9.53
CA SER A 112 -12.51 -3.71 -8.85
C SER A 112 -11.71 -4.54 -7.84
N ARG A 113 -10.44 -4.87 -8.14
CA ARG A 113 -9.55 -5.57 -7.18
C ARG A 113 -9.18 -4.71 -5.98
N GLU A 114 -8.85 -3.44 -6.20
CA GLU A 114 -8.56 -2.49 -5.11
C GLU A 114 -9.79 -2.29 -4.21
N GLU A 115 -10.96 -2.09 -4.80
CA GLU A 115 -12.23 -1.98 -4.08
C GLU A 115 -12.55 -3.26 -3.29
N SER A 116 -12.32 -4.44 -3.89
CA SER A 116 -12.51 -5.73 -3.21
C SER A 116 -11.57 -5.90 -2.02
N LEU A 117 -10.30 -5.51 -2.14
CA LEU A 117 -9.34 -5.55 -1.04
C LEU A 117 -9.73 -4.61 0.10
N LEU A 118 -10.17 -3.39 -0.21
CA LEU A 118 -10.64 -2.42 0.78
C LEU A 118 -11.88 -2.94 1.52
N ASN A 119 -12.86 -3.47 0.78
CA ASN A 119 -14.04 -4.09 1.37
C ASN A 119 -13.66 -5.28 2.26
N HIS A 120 -12.72 -6.12 1.83
CA HIS A 120 -12.25 -7.24 2.63
C HIS A 120 -11.58 -6.78 3.93
N GLN A 121 -10.76 -5.72 3.88
CA GLN A 121 -10.15 -5.11 5.07
C GLN A 121 -11.19 -4.55 6.04
N GLU A 122 -12.20 -3.83 5.54
CA GLU A 122 -13.29 -3.33 6.39
C GLU A 122 -14.10 -4.46 7.03
N VAL A 123 -14.40 -5.53 6.27
CA VAL A 123 -15.05 -6.72 6.81
C VAL A 123 -14.21 -7.36 7.92
N ILE A 124 -12.91 -7.58 7.70
CA ILE A 124 -11.99 -8.08 8.74
C ILE A 124 -12.01 -7.18 9.96
N LYS A 125 -11.97 -5.85 9.78
CA LYS A 125 -11.95 -4.89 10.89
C LYS A 125 -13.24 -4.93 11.71
N VAL A 126 -14.39 -5.13 11.07
CA VAL A 126 -15.68 -5.28 11.75
C VAL A 126 -15.74 -6.62 12.49
N LEU A 127 -15.34 -7.72 11.85
CA LEU A 127 -15.30 -9.04 12.45
C LEU A 127 -14.34 -9.11 13.64
N SER A 128 -13.14 -8.54 13.52
CA SER A 128 -12.17 -8.43 14.62
C SER A 128 -12.75 -7.68 15.81
N ARG A 129 -13.49 -6.58 15.57
CA ARG A 129 -14.20 -5.86 16.65
C ARG A 129 -15.27 -6.71 17.32
N GLY A 130 -16.07 -7.44 16.55
CA GLY A 130 -17.07 -8.37 17.10
C GLY A 130 -16.43 -9.44 17.98
N LEU A 131 -15.38 -10.09 17.47
CA LEU A 131 -14.59 -11.08 18.21
C LEU A 131 -13.96 -10.51 19.48
N ALA A 132 -13.41 -9.31 19.42
CA ALA A 132 -12.86 -8.67 20.61
C ALA A 132 -13.93 -8.44 21.68
N HIS A 133 -15.14 -8.02 21.31
CA HIS A 133 -16.25 -7.92 22.26
C HIS A 133 -16.60 -9.29 22.85
N GLU A 134 -16.65 -10.34 22.04
CA GLU A 134 -16.94 -11.70 22.51
C GLU A 134 -15.85 -12.26 23.42
N VAL A 135 -14.57 -11.91 23.23
CA VAL A 135 -13.46 -12.31 24.11
C VAL A 135 -13.44 -11.50 25.41
N LYS A 136 -13.81 -10.22 25.38
CA LYS A 136 -13.89 -9.38 26.58
C LYS A 136 -14.93 -9.87 27.57
N ASN A 137 -16.02 -10.45 27.08
CA ASN A 137 -17.11 -10.96 27.92
C ASN A 137 -16.66 -12.08 28.90
N PRO A 138 -16.05 -13.20 28.46
CA PRO A 138 -15.55 -14.23 29.37
C PRO A 138 -14.40 -13.72 30.24
N LEU A 139 -13.53 -12.82 29.75
CA LEU A 139 -12.49 -12.21 30.59
C LEU A 139 -13.09 -11.38 31.73
N GLY A 140 -14.14 -10.60 31.45
CA GLY A 140 -14.91 -9.89 32.47
C GLY A 140 -15.57 -10.84 33.47
N GLY A 141 -16.09 -11.97 33.01
CA GLY A 141 -16.65 -13.03 33.85
C GLY A 141 -15.61 -13.69 34.76
N ILE A 142 -14.44 -14.06 34.22
CA ILE A 142 -13.31 -14.64 34.97
C ILE A 142 -12.83 -13.66 36.04
N ARG A 143 -12.67 -12.38 35.67
CA ARG A 143 -12.30 -11.31 36.59
C ARG A 143 -13.34 -11.15 37.71
N GLY A 144 -14.62 -11.12 37.38
CA GLY A 144 -15.69 -11.01 38.37
C GLY A 144 -15.75 -12.20 39.32
N ALA A 145 -15.59 -13.42 38.80
CA ALA A 145 -15.56 -14.64 39.61
C ALA A 145 -14.35 -14.65 40.56
N ALA A 146 -13.17 -14.26 40.09
CA ALA A 146 -11.97 -14.18 40.93
C ALA A 146 -12.11 -13.12 42.04
N GLN A 147 -12.72 -11.96 41.73
CA GLN A 147 -13.00 -10.92 42.73
C GLN A 147 -14.02 -11.36 43.79
N LEU A 148 -15.04 -12.13 43.41
CA LEU A 148 -15.98 -12.70 44.37
C LEU A 148 -15.28 -13.73 45.26
N LEU A 149 -14.48 -14.62 44.66
CA LEU A 149 -13.74 -15.65 45.39
C LEU A 149 -12.74 -15.04 46.38
N GLU A 150 -12.02 -13.97 46.01
CA GLU A 150 -11.08 -13.28 46.90
C GLU A 150 -11.76 -12.79 48.19
N ARG A 151 -13.03 -12.34 48.11
CA ARG A 151 -13.78 -11.82 49.26
C ARG A 151 -14.23 -12.91 50.24
N ASP A 152 -14.37 -14.13 49.76
CA ASP A 152 -14.83 -15.30 50.53
C ASP A 152 -13.65 -16.14 51.08
N LEU A 153 -12.40 -15.78 50.75
CA LEU A 153 -11.19 -16.48 51.18
C LEU A 153 -10.52 -15.78 52.37
N ASP A 154 -10.27 -16.53 53.45
CA ASP A 154 -9.53 -16.05 54.63
C ASP A 154 -8.02 -16.31 54.55
N ASP A 155 -7.57 -17.20 53.65
CA ASP A 155 -6.16 -17.55 53.47
C ASP A 155 -5.45 -16.51 52.57
N PRO A 156 -4.43 -15.79 53.07
CA PRO A 156 -3.69 -14.80 52.30
C PRO A 156 -3.03 -15.37 51.03
N GLY A 157 -2.60 -16.63 51.03
CA GLY A 157 -2.00 -17.28 49.86
C GLY A 157 -3.04 -17.56 48.76
N LEU A 158 -4.27 -17.91 49.14
CA LEU A 158 -5.37 -18.08 48.18
C LEU A 158 -5.84 -16.73 47.60
N GLN A 159 -5.81 -15.66 48.41
CA GLN A 159 -6.08 -14.31 47.93
C GLN A 159 -5.02 -13.81 46.93
N GLU A 160 -3.75 -14.19 47.10
CA GLU A 160 -2.69 -13.87 46.13
C GLU A 160 -2.99 -14.49 44.76
N PHE A 161 -3.42 -15.76 44.72
CA PHE A 161 -3.81 -16.41 43.47
C PHE A 161 -4.99 -15.73 42.78
N THR A 162 -6.01 -15.29 43.53
CA THR A 162 -7.15 -14.57 42.93
C THR A 162 -6.72 -13.22 42.33
N ARG A 163 -5.77 -12.51 42.94
CA ARG A 163 -5.23 -11.27 42.37
C ARG A 163 -4.47 -11.52 41.08
N VAL A 164 -3.66 -12.57 41.02
CA VAL A 164 -2.96 -12.98 39.77
C VAL A 164 -3.97 -13.26 38.65
N ILE A 165 -5.08 -13.95 38.94
CA ILE A 165 -6.13 -14.21 37.94
C ILE A 165 -6.77 -12.91 37.43
N VAL A 166 -7.05 -11.96 38.33
CA VAL A 166 -7.60 -10.65 37.95
C VAL A 166 -6.63 -9.88 37.06
N GLU A 167 -5.35 -9.84 37.43
CA GLU A 167 -4.31 -9.16 36.64
C GLU A 167 -4.13 -9.79 35.25
N GLU A 168 -4.18 -11.11 35.12
CA GLU A 168 -4.07 -11.77 33.83
C GLU A 168 -5.31 -11.55 32.95
N ALA A 169 -6.50 -11.51 33.54
CA ALA A 169 -7.71 -11.15 32.81
C ALA A 169 -7.66 -9.71 32.28
N ASP A 170 -7.15 -8.76 33.08
CA ASP A 170 -6.95 -7.37 32.66
C ASP A 170 -5.85 -7.26 31.57
N ARG A 171 -4.73 -7.98 31.72
CA ARG A 171 -3.67 -8.04 30.69
C ARG A 171 -4.16 -8.57 29.34
N LEU A 172 -4.96 -9.64 29.34
CA LEU A 172 -5.54 -10.21 28.12
C LEU A 172 -6.51 -9.23 27.47
N ARG A 173 -7.33 -8.52 28.27
CA ARG A 173 -8.22 -7.47 27.74
C ARG A 173 -7.43 -6.38 27.03
N ASP A 174 -6.35 -5.90 27.64
CA ASP A 174 -5.52 -4.83 27.09
C ASP A 174 -4.73 -5.29 25.84
N LEU A 175 -4.38 -6.58 25.76
CA LEU A 175 -3.81 -7.17 24.55
C LEU A 175 -4.82 -7.18 23.40
N VAL A 176 -6.07 -7.62 23.67
CA VAL A 176 -7.16 -7.60 22.69
C VAL A 176 -7.43 -6.17 22.19
N ASP A 177 -7.39 -5.17 23.08
CA ASP A 177 -7.55 -3.77 22.70
C ASP A 177 -6.44 -3.26 21.78
N ARG A 178 -5.19 -3.65 22.01
CA ARG A 178 -4.06 -3.27 21.13
C ARG A 178 -4.15 -3.91 19.75
N MET A 179 -4.64 -5.15 19.64
CA MET A 179 -4.79 -5.85 18.36
C MET A 179 -5.82 -5.20 17.43
N LEU A 180 -6.80 -4.48 17.97
CA LEU A 180 -7.82 -3.76 17.19
C LEU A 180 -7.34 -2.43 16.63
N GLY A 181 -6.14 -1.98 17.02
CA GLY A 181 -5.62 -0.65 16.71
C GLY A 181 -6.37 0.46 17.48
N PRO A 182 -5.88 1.71 17.40
CA PRO A 182 -6.50 2.83 18.08
C PRO A 182 -7.95 3.02 17.59
N SER A 183 -8.91 2.87 18.50
CA SER A 183 -10.34 3.12 18.28
C SER A 183 -10.69 4.61 18.28
N GLN A 184 -9.76 5.46 18.75
CA GLN A 184 -9.95 6.90 18.85
C GLN A 184 -9.66 7.58 17.52
N ARG A 185 -10.55 8.47 17.12
CA ARG A 185 -10.29 9.40 16.02
C ARG A 185 -9.02 10.17 16.35
N LEU A 186 -8.05 10.15 15.44
CA LEU A 186 -6.84 10.97 15.53
C LEU A 186 -7.28 12.43 15.64
N ASN A 187 -7.08 13.03 16.81
CA ASN A 187 -7.33 14.45 17.00
C ASN A 187 -6.10 15.19 16.48
N THR A 188 -6.15 15.60 15.21
CA THR A 188 -5.03 16.28 14.57
C THR A 188 -5.07 17.76 14.90
N GLU A 189 -4.09 18.22 15.68
CA GLU A 189 -3.86 19.63 15.95
C GLU A 189 -2.44 20.05 15.54
N PRO A 190 -2.21 21.31 15.14
CA PRO A 190 -0.87 21.80 14.85
C PRO A 190 0.04 21.68 16.08
N LEU A 191 1.12 20.90 15.95
CA LEU A 191 2.05 20.60 17.05
C LEU A 191 3.48 21.03 16.67
N ASN A 192 4.19 21.66 17.59
CA ASN A 192 5.61 21.94 17.40
C ASN A 192 6.44 20.69 17.75
N VAL A 193 6.99 20.05 16.71
CA VAL A 193 7.79 18.81 16.82
C VAL A 193 8.99 18.99 17.77
N HIS A 194 9.59 20.18 17.85
CA HIS A 194 10.73 20.43 18.75
C HIS A 194 10.35 20.26 20.22
N LYS A 195 9.14 20.67 20.64
CA LYS A 195 8.67 20.52 22.03
C LYS A 195 8.50 19.05 22.41
N VAL A 196 8.04 18.22 21.47
CA VAL A 196 7.86 16.78 21.70
C VAL A 196 9.22 16.11 21.90
N LEU A 197 10.18 16.41 21.03
CA LEU A 197 11.53 15.85 21.13
C LEU A 197 12.23 16.23 22.44
N GLU A 198 12.04 17.46 22.91
CA GLU A 198 12.64 17.92 24.16
C GLU A 198 12.01 17.26 25.40
N ARG A 199 10.69 17.03 25.38
CA ARG A 199 9.95 16.30 26.42
C ARG A 199 10.37 14.85 26.51
N VAL A 200 10.61 14.20 25.38
CA VAL A 200 11.11 12.81 25.33
C VAL A 200 12.55 12.72 25.83
N ARG A 201 13.41 13.71 25.54
CA ARG A 201 14.80 13.75 26.02
C ARG A 201 14.92 13.92 27.54
N THR A 202 13.86 14.38 28.20
CA THR A 202 13.82 14.64 29.65
C THR A 202 13.16 13.52 30.46
N LEU A 203 12.69 12.46 29.78
CA LEU A 203 12.23 11.18 30.35
C LEU A 203 13.37 10.15 30.30
#